data_AF-A0A1B6H9E1-F1
#
_entry.id   AF-A0A1B6H9E1-F1
#
_cell.length_a   1.000
_cell.length_b   1.000
_cell.length_c   1.000
_cell.angle_alpha   90.00
_cell.angle_beta   90.00
_cell.angle_gamma   90.00
#
_symmetry.space_group_name_H-M   'P 1'
#
loop_
_entity.id
_entity.type
_entity.pdbx_description
1 polymer ?
#
loop_
_entity_poly.entity_id
_entity_poly.type
_entity_poly.pdbx_seq_one_letter_code
_entity_poly.pdbx_strand_id
1 'polypeptide(L)'
;KDAAKPKPLKEQKKELEAKLFGEKNNAKKKEIQGMIKKIDLALKLENDARLAQEKSRKQQVVRQLIPVGVDPKTVQCVNFLNGMCDKGDSCQFGHELKKTARPAEEEAETARPRTLCRFLLDA
;
A
#
# COMPACT_ATOMS: atom_id res chain seq x y z
N LYS A 1 29.52 -28.82 13.60
CA LYS A 1 28.41 -28.90 14.59
C LYS A 1 27.33 -27.95 14.11
N ASP A 2 26.59 -28.43 13.13
CA ASP A 2 25.66 -27.63 12.35
C ASP A 2 24.40 -27.39 13.19
N ALA A 3 24.22 -26.17 13.66
CA ALA A 3 23.03 -25.75 14.37
C ALA A 3 21.86 -25.78 13.38
N ALA A 4 21.08 -26.86 13.41
CA ALA A 4 19.85 -27.00 12.65
C ALA A 4 18.94 -25.80 12.97
N LYS A 5 18.83 -24.87 12.02
CA LYS A 5 17.99 -23.68 12.16
C LYS A 5 16.56 -24.14 12.48
N PRO A 6 15.90 -23.58 13.51
CA PRO A 6 14.57 -24.01 13.88
C PRO A 6 13.61 -23.87 12.68
N LYS A 7 12.81 -24.91 12.42
CA LYS A 7 11.82 -24.93 11.32
C LYS A 7 10.94 -23.68 11.38
N PRO A 8 10.51 -23.09 10.26
CA PRO A 8 9.69 -21.87 10.27
C PRO A 8 8.36 -22.09 11.02
N LEU A 9 7.88 -21.07 11.74
CA LEU A 9 6.67 -21.14 12.59
C LEU A 9 5.43 -21.69 11.85
N LYS A 10 5.29 -21.36 10.56
CA LYS A 10 4.20 -21.86 9.69
C LYS A 10 4.28 -23.37 9.44
N GLU A 11 5.47 -23.93 9.36
CA GLU A 11 5.69 -25.37 9.14
C GLU A 11 5.51 -26.15 10.44
N GLN A 12 5.92 -25.58 11.58
CA GLN A 12 5.62 -26.12 12.91
C GLN A 12 4.10 -26.17 13.17
N LYS A 13 3.36 -25.14 12.75
CA LYS A 13 1.89 -25.13 12.82
C LYS A 13 1.28 -26.30 12.04
N LYS A 14 1.67 -26.48 10.78
CA LYS A 14 1.17 -27.58 9.92
C LYS A 14 1.47 -28.95 10.53
N GLU A 15 2.66 -29.14 11.11
CA GLU A 15 3.04 -30.40 11.74
C GLU A 15 2.22 -30.68 13.01
N LEU A 16 1.92 -29.64 13.81
CA LEU A 16 1.06 -29.75 14.99
C LEU A 16 -0.41 -29.98 14.61
N GLU A 17 -0.91 -29.38 13.54
CA GLU A 17 -2.26 -29.61 13.00
C GLU A 17 -2.43 -31.05 12.51
N ALA A 18 -1.41 -31.61 11.83
CA ALA A 18 -1.40 -33.02 11.44
C ALA A 18 -1.37 -33.96 12.67
N LYS A 19 -0.59 -33.63 13.70
CA LYS A 19 -0.55 -34.38 14.97
C LYS A 19 -1.89 -34.28 15.73
N LEU A 20 -2.57 -33.13 15.69
CA LEU A 20 -3.88 -32.93 16.31
C LEU A 20 -4.95 -33.89 15.73
N PHE A 21 -4.87 -34.18 14.43
CA PHE A 21 -5.81 -35.07 13.75
C PHE A 21 -5.59 -36.55 14.09
N GLY A 22 -4.33 -36.96 14.28
CA GLY A 22 -3.97 -38.36 14.55
C GLY A 22 -4.06 -38.80 16.02
N GLU A 23 -4.13 -37.87 16.98
CA GLU A 23 -4.10 -38.21 18.40
C GLU A 23 -5.49 -38.54 19.00
N LYS A 24 -5.62 -39.78 19.49
CA LYS A 24 -6.83 -40.31 20.15
C LYS A 24 -6.96 -39.90 21.62
N ASN A 25 -5.90 -39.35 22.22
CA ASN A 25 -5.87 -38.93 23.63
C ASN A 25 -6.35 -37.49 23.80
N ASN A 26 -7.45 -37.29 24.53
CA ASN A 26 -8.05 -35.97 24.76
C ASN A 26 -7.14 -34.98 25.49
N ALA A 27 -6.29 -35.45 26.41
CA ALA A 27 -5.35 -34.59 27.14
C ALA A 27 -4.28 -34.00 26.21
N LYS A 28 -3.62 -34.85 25.43
CA LYS A 28 -2.58 -34.44 24.48
C LYS A 28 -3.14 -33.60 23.31
N LYS A 29 -4.37 -33.91 22.87
CA LYS A 29 -5.12 -33.09 21.89
C LYS A 29 -5.31 -31.65 22.37
N LYS A 30 -5.71 -31.45 23.63
CA LYS A 30 -5.83 -30.10 24.22
C LYS A 30 -4.48 -29.38 24.28
N GLU A 31 -3.41 -30.11 24.56
CA GLU A 31 -2.06 -29.56 24.62
C GLU A 31 -1.57 -29.10 23.24
N ILE A 32 -1.71 -29.95 22.21
CA ILE A 32 -1.39 -29.63 20.81
C ILE A 32 -2.25 -28.45 20.32
N GLN A 33 -3.54 -28.43 20.65
CA GLN A 33 -4.43 -27.31 20.31
C GLN A 33 -3.99 -26.00 20.98
N GLY A 34 -3.49 -26.06 22.22
CA GLY A 34 -2.89 -24.93 22.92
C GLY A 34 -1.62 -24.43 22.23
N MET A 35 -0.75 -25.33 21.77
CA MET A 35 0.45 -24.97 21.01
C MET A 35 0.11 -24.30 19.67
N ILE A 36 -0.87 -24.83 18.93
CA ILE A 36 -1.34 -24.24 17.67
C ILE A 36 -1.86 -22.80 17.90
N LYS A 37 -2.64 -22.57 18.95
CA LYS A 37 -3.16 -21.23 19.30
C LYS A 37 -2.02 -20.24 19.60
N LYS A 38 -0.96 -20.68 20.30
CA LYS A 38 0.20 -19.83 20.60
C LYS A 38 0.95 -19.42 19.31
N ILE A 39 1.14 -20.37 18.39
CA ILE A 39 1.79 -20.10 17.11
C ILE A 39 0.93 -19.17 16.23
N ASP A 40 -0.38 -19.37 16.22
CA ASP A 40 -1.31 -18.51 15.47
C ASP A 40 -1.29 -17.06 15.99
N LEU A 41 -1.30 -16.89 17.32
CA LEU A 41 -1.15 -15.59 17.96
C LEU A 41 0.18 -14.93 17.59
N ALA A 42 1.29 -15.68 17.64
CA ALA A 42 2.61 -15.16 17.27
C ALA A 42 2.67 -14.72 15.80
N LEU A 43 2.13 -15.52 14.87
CA LEU A 43 2.05 -15.16 13.45
C LEU A 43 1.16 -13.95 13.20
N LYS A 44 0.06 -13.80 13.96
CA LYS A 44 -0.83 -12.65 13.86
C LYS A 44 -0.13 -11.37 14.31
N LEU A 45 0.52 -11.40 15.48
CA LEU A 45 1.29 -10.27 16.00
C LEU A 45 2.41 -9.85 15.04
N GLU A 46 3.13 -10.79 14.43
CA GLU A 46 4.17 -10.49 13.45
C GLU A 46 3.60 -9.83 12.18
N ASN A 47 2.46 -10.31 11.67
CA ASN A 47 1.82 -9.70 10.51
C ASN A 47 1.25 -8.31 10.83
N ASP A 48 0.62 -8.12 11.98
CA ASP A 48 0.11 -6.83 12.42
C ASP A 48 1.25 -5.82 12.61
N ALA A 49 2.39 -6.23 13.18
CA ALA A 49 3.59 -5.40 13.30
C ALA A 49 4.14 -4.99 11.92
N ARG A 50 4.23 -5.92 10.97
CA ARG A 50 4.64 -5.63 9.59
C ARG A 50 3.68 -4.65 8.92
N LEU A 51 2.38 -4.87 9.07
CA LEU A 51 1.36 -4.01 8.48
C LEU A 51 1.38 -2.60 9.11
N ALA A 52 1.61 -2.49 10.42
CA ALA A 52 1.80 -1.22 11.11
C ALA A 52 3.03 -0.48 10.59
N GLN A 53 4.15 -1.19 10.37
CA GLN A 53 5.36 -0.60 9.78
C GLN A 53 5.10 -0.12 8.34
N GLU A 54 4.45 -0.93 7.51
CA GLU A 54 4.08 -0.52 6.15
C GLU A 54 3.13 0.68 6.11
N LYS A 55 2.14 0.74 7.02
CA LYS A 55 1.25 1.89 7.17
C LYS A 55 2.03 3.14 7.54
N SER A 56 2.94 3.07 8.51
CA SER A 56 3.77 4.21 8.90
C SER A 56 4.65 4.73 7.76
N ARG A 57 5.20 3.83 6.93
CA ARG A 57 6.01 4.20 5.76
C ARG A 57 5.17 4.84 4.65
N LYS A 58 3.97 4.32 4.40
CA LYS A 58 3.05 4.86 3.38
C LYS A 58 2.42 6.19 3.80
N GLN A 59 2.25 6.42 5.10
CA GLN A 59 1.71 7.66 5.66
C GLN A 59 2.73 8.81 5.72
N GLN A 60 3.93 8.64 5.13
CA GLN A 60 4.95 9.67 5.16
C GLN A 60 4.51 10.93 4.39
N VAL A 61 4.21 11.98 5.15
CA VAL A 61 3.78 13.29 4.67
C VAL A 61 4.93 13.99 3.92
N VAL A 62 4.73 14.32 2.64
CA VAL A 62 5.75 14.96 1.80
C VAL A 62 5.84 16.45 2.13
N ARG A 63 7.06 16.96 2.38
CA ARG A 63 7.32 18.41 2.51
C ARG A 63 7.52 18.99 1.10
N GLN A 64 6.55 19.74 0.61
CA GLN A 64 6.66 20.47 -0.65
C GLN A 64 7.53 21.71 -0.46
N LEU A 65 8.58 21.86 -1.28
CA LEU A 65 9.35 23.10 -1.37
C LEU A 65 8.71 24.01 -2.41
N ILE A 66 8.64 25.30 -2.09
CA ILE A 66 8.11 26.32 -2.99
C ILE A 66 9.26 27.27 -3.34
N PRO A 67 9.49 27.56 -4.64
CA PRO A 67 10.47 28.55 -5.05
C PRO A 67 10.06 29.95 -4.59
N VAL A 68 11.06 30.81 -4.35
CA VAL A 68 10.83 32.19 -3.89
C VAL A 68 10.02 32.99 -4.92
N GLY A 69 9.00 33.72 -4.45
CA GLY A 69 8.14 34.57 -5.29
C GLY A 69 6.77 33.97 -5.65
N VAL A 70 6.44 32.75 -5.18
CA VAL A 70 5.11 32.14 -5.35
C VAL A 70 4.40 32.03 -4.01
N ASP A 71 3.16 32.52 -3.93
CA ASP A 71 2.34 32.42 -2.72
C ASP A 71 1.96 30.97 -2.42
N PRO A 72 2.20 30.46 -1.20
CA PRO A 72 2.02 29.04 -0.87
C PRO A 72 0.58 28.54 -1.03
N LYS A 73 -0.40 29.42 -0.85
CA LYS A 73 -1.84 29.09 -0.93
C LYS A 73 -2.36 28.90 -2.35
N THR A 74 -1.62 29.42 -3.35
CA THR A 74 -1.95 29.23 -4.77
C THR A 74 -1.54 27.84 -5.28
N VAL A 75 -0.64 27.16 -4.56
CA VAL A 75 -0.11 25.84 -4.89
C VAL A 75 -0.97 24.76 -4.24
N GLN A 76 -1.34 23.75 -5.02
CA GLN A 76 -2.13 22.62 -4.54
C GLN A 76 -1.36 21.77 -3.52
N CYS A 77 -1.99 21.43 -2.40
CA CYS A 77 -1.38 20.54 -1.42
C CYS A 77 -1.29 19.10 -1.94
N VAL A 78 -0.08 18.61 -2.23
CA VAL A 78 0.17 17.20 -2.60
C VAL A 78 -0.30 16.21 -1.53
N ASN A 79 -0.17 16.56 -0.26
CA ASN A 79 -0.61 15.67 0.82
C ASN A 79 -2.14 15.60 0.91
N PHE A 80 -2.83 16.68 0.56
CA PHE A 80 -4.29 16.70 0.49
C PHE A 80 -4.79 15.88 -0.69
N LEU A 81 -4.15 16.02 -1.87
CA LEU A 81 -4.42 15.18 -3.03
C LEU A 81 -4.26 13.69 -2.73
N ASN A 82 -3.26 13.34 -1.91
CA ASN A 82 -3.01 11.96 -1.50
C ASN A 82 -3.82 11.50 -0.28
N GLY A 83 -4.71 12.35 0.28
CA GLY A 83 -5.52 12.02 1.46
C GLY A 83 -4.73 11.88 2.77
N MET A 84 -3.51 12.43 2.83
CA MET A 84 -2.57 12.37 3.96
C MET A 84 -2.29 13.75 4.58
N CYS A 85 -3.17 14.73 4.38
CA CYS A 85 -3.00 16.07 4.95
C CYS A 85 -3.70 16.17 6.31
N ASP A 86 -2.92 16.22 7.40
CA ASP A 86 -3.44 16.41 8.77
C ASP A 86 -3.83 17.87 9.09
N LYS A 87 -3.51 18.83 8.22
CA LYS A 87 -3.64 20.27 8.52
C LYS A 87 -5.03 20.86 8.23
N GLY A 88 -5.86 20.17 7.46
CA GLY A 88 -7.20 20.66 7.09
C GLY A 88 -7.18 22.10 6.56
N ASP A 89 -8.13 22.93 6.99
CA ASP A 89 -8.26 24.32 6.53
C ASP A 89 -7.11 25.26 6.92
N SER A 90 -6.29 24.86 7.90
CA SER A 90 -5.09 25.60 8.34
C SER A 90 -3.85 25.28 7.50
N CYS A 91 -3.99 24.52 6.42
CA CYS A 91 -2.89 24.19 5.52
C CYS A 91 -2.33 25.44 4.82
N GLN A 92 -1.00 25.50 4.69
CA GLN A 92 -0.31 26.56 3.95
C GLN A 92 -0.55 26.48 2.44
N PHE A 93 -0.99 25.31 1.97
CA PHE A 93 -1.23 24.98 0.56
C PHE A 93 -2.74 24.91 0.28
N GLY A 94 -3.14 25.14 -0.97
CA GLY A 94 -4.53 25.07 -1.40
C GLY A 94 -5.13 23.66 -1.31
N HIS A 95 -6.35 23.57 -0.78
CA HIS A 95 -7.16 22.34 -0.71
C HIS A 95 -8.30 22.32 -1.74
N GLU A 96 -8.32 23.26 -2.67
CA GLU A 96 -9.34 23.27 -3.72
C GLU A 96 -8.94 22.27 -4.80
N LEU A 97 -9.81 21.32 -5.12
CA LEU A 97 -9.65 20.57 -6.36
C LEU A 97 -9.95 21.52 -7.51
N LYS A 98 -8.97 22.34 -7.91
CA LYS A 98 -8.98 22.98 -9.22
C LYS A 98 -8.98 21.85 -10.22
N LYS A 99 -10.19 21.40 -10.61
CA LYS A 99 -10.41 20.77 -11.90
C LYS A 99 -9.95 21.83 -12.87
N THR A 100 -8.71 21.73 -13.33
CA THR A 100 -8.32 22.42 -14.54
C THR A 100 -9.19 21.80 -15.62
N ALA A 101 -10.40 22.34 -15.79
CA ALA A 101 -10.92 22.47 -17.14
C ALA A 101 -9.75 23.09 -17.89
N ARG A 102 -9.23 22.35 -18.88
CA ARG A 102 -8.38 22.94 -19.91
C ARG A 102 -9.06 24.27 -20.26
N PRO A 103 -8.34 25.40 -20.32
CA PRO A 103 -8.97 26.63 -20.77
C PRO A 103 -9.63 26.28 -22.10
N ALA A 104 -10.96 26.30 -22.06
CA ALA A 104 -11.79 26.19 -23.22
C ALA A 104 -11.69 27.58 -23.85
N GLU A 105 -10.64 27.76 -24.64
CA GLU A 105 -10.55 28.85 -25.60
C GLU A 105 -10.19 28.24 -26.96
N GLU A 106 -11.05 28.64 -27.89
CA GLU A 106 -11.37 28.17 -29.23
C GLU A 106 -10.21 28.11 -30.25
N GLU A 107 -10.37 27.18 -31.20
CA GLU A 107 -10.06 27.30 -32.64
C GLU A 107 -8.57 27.44 -33.07
N ALA A 108 -7.96 26.29 -33.41
CA ALA A 108 -6.97 26.22 -34.49
C ALA A 108 -7.21 24.94 -35.30
N GLU A 109 -8.21 25.08 -36.16
CA GLU A 109 -8.49 24.33 -37.37
C GLU A 109 -7.21 24.02 -38.16
N THR A 110 -6.74 22.78 -38.10
CA THR A 110 -6.17 22.04 -39.24
C THR A 110 -6.01 20.60 -38.76
N ALA A 111 -7.01 19.79 -39.11
CA ALA A 111 -6.95 18.35 -38.96
C ALA A 111 -5.71 17.83 -39.69
N ARG A 112 -4.62 17.57 -38.95
CA ARG A 112 -3.57 16.68 -39.45
C ARG A 112 -4.14 15.28 -39.31
N PRO A 113 -4.51 14.59 -40.41
CA PRO A 113 -4.92 13.21 -40.29
C PRO A 113 -3.75 12.46 -39.66
N ARG A 114 -4.04 11.61 -38.68
CA ARG A 114 -3.09 10.61 -38.20
C ARG A 114 -2.70 9.81 -39.43
N THR A 115 -1.54 10.10 -40.01
CA THR A 115 -1.04 9.41 -41.19
C THR A 115 -0.95 7.93 -40.82
N LEU A 116 -1.93 7.15 -41.28
CA LEU A 116 -1.82 5.70 -41.28
C LEU A 116 -0.57 5.37 -42.09
N CYS A 117 0.25 4.47 -41.56
CA CYS A 117 1.48 4.05 -42.20
C CYS A 117 1.15 3.61 -43.63
N ARG A 118 1.72 4.28 -44.64
CA ARG A 118 1.41 4.03 -46.06
C ARG A 118 1.58 2.54 -46.44
N PHE A 119 2.51 1.85 -45.78
CA PHE A 119 2.74 0.41 -45.93
C PHE A 119 1.56 -0.48 -45.52
N LEU A 120 0.62 0.00 -44.71
CA LEU A 120 -0.53 -0.80 -44.23
C LEU A 120 -1.78 -0.70 -45.12
N LEU A 121 -1.73 0.12 -46.17
CA LEU A 121 -2.86 0.35 -47.09
C LEU A 121 -2.67 -0.34 -48.46
N ASP A 122 -1.45 -0.72 -48.82
CA ASP A 122 -1.09 -1.30 -50.13
C ASP A 122 -0.75 -2.83 -50.03
N ALA A 123 -1.29 -3.54 -49.04
CA ALA A 123 -1.13 -5.00 -48.84
C ALA A 123 -2.42 -5.78 -49.14
#